data_AF-A0A5C6P0F6-F1
#
_entry.id   AF-A0A5C6P0F6-F1
#
_cell.length_a   1.000
_cell.length_b   1.000
_cell.length_c   1.000
_cell.angle_alpha   90.00
_cell.angle_beta   90.00
_cell.angle_gamma   90.00
#
_symmetry.space_group_name_H-M   'P 1'
#
loop_
_entity.id
_entity.type
_entity.pdbx_description
1 polymer ?
#
loop_
_entity_poly.entity_id
_entity_poly.type
_entity_poly.pdbx_seq_one_letter_code
_entity_poly.pdbx_strand_id
1 'polypeptide(L)'
;MVRPGGILIIDHRNYDYILETGRAPQGKNIYYKSDLTQDIATSVLWVNNKPHMITLDYTIYVPKASLHSLPEVSKFRLSYYPHRLESFKQLMSEAFHGKLEHQVYGDFKSYSPGQTAAPPCYFIHVCRKTA
;
A
#
# COMPACT_ATOMS: atom_id res chain seq x y z
N MET A 1 -13.01 -7.32 18.16
CA MET A 1 -13.48 -7.82 16.85
C MET A 1 -12.89 -9.19 16.49
N VAL A 2 -11.58 -9.42 16.61
CA VAL A 2 -11.00 -10.75 16.34
C VAL A 2 -11.15 -11.67 17.55
N ARG A 3 -11.95 -12.74 17.41
CA ARG A 3 -12.07 -13.80 18.44
C ARG A 3 -10.78 -14.63 18.55
N PRO A 4 -10.53 -15.31 19.68
CA PRO A 4 -9.45 -16.30 19.76
C PRO A 4 -9.54 -17.34 18.63
N GLY A 5 -8.42 -17.65 17.99
CA GLY A 5 -8.36 -18.49 16.78
C GLY A 5 -8.82 -17.82 15.49
N GLY A 6 -9.34 -16.59 15.54
CA GLY A 6 -9.78 -15.80 14.39
C GLY A 6 -8.61 -15.18 13.61
N ILE A 7 -8.92 -14.71 12.40
CA ILE A 7 -7.94 -14.14 11.47
C ILE A 7 -8.24 -12.66 11.25
N LEU A 8 -7.19 -11.84 11.27
CA LEU A 8 -7.19 -10.48 10.76
C LEU A 8 -6.36 -10.46 9.47
N ILE A 9 -6.92 -9.85 8.43
CA ILE A 9 -6.21 -9.52 7.20
C ILE A 9 -6.21 -8.01 7.08
N ILE A 10 -5.02 -7.43 7.02
CA ILE A 10 -4.82 -5.98 6.88
C ILE A 10 -3.63 -5.76 5.96
N ASP A 11 -3.74 -4.78 5.06
CA ASP A 11 -2.69 -4.48 4.10
C ASP A 11 -2.21 -3.04 4.24
N HIS A 12 -1.06 -2.78 3.62
CA HIS A 12 -0.61 -1.44 3.34
C HIS A 12 0.24 -1.43 2.06
N ARG A 13 0.37 -0.26 1.42
CA ARG A 13 1.32 -0.10 0.31
C ARG A 13 2.75 -0.35 0.77
N ASN A 14 3.60 -0.74 -0.16
CA ASN A 14 5.05 -0.85 0.06
C ASN A 14 5.67 0.55 0.19
N TYR A 15 5.58 1.12 1.40
CA TYR A 15 6.14 2.43 1.70
C TYR A 15 7.65 2.42 1.80
N ASP A 16 8.28 1.29 2.09
CA ASP A 16 9.74 1.15 2.03
C ASP A 16 10.25 1.53 0.63
N TYR A 17 9.65 0.97 -0.42
CA TYR A 17 9.97 1.32 -1.81
C TYR A 17 9.67 2.79 -2.13
N ILE A 18 8.54 3.33 -1.67
CA ILE A 18 8.15 4.73 -1.94
C ILE A 18 9.14 5.69 -1.29
N LEU A 19 9.54 5.43 -0.05
CA LEU A 19 10.48 6.26 0.68
C LEU A 19 11.89 6.22 0.08
N GLU A 20 12.29 5.07 -0.46
CA GLU A 20 13.60 4.90 -1.12
C GLU A 20 13.65 5.57 -2.50
N THR A 21 12.58 5.43 -3.29
CA THR A 21 12.57 5.87 -4.70
C THR A 21 11.89 7.21 -4.94
N GLY A 22 11.14 7.72 -3.96
CA GLY A 22 10.27 8.89 -4.10
C GLY A 22 9.07 8.66 -5.01
N ARG A 23 8.78 7.41 -5.43
CA ARG A 23 7.72 7.08 -6.39
C ARG A 23 6.82 5.98 -5.86
N ALA A 24 5.51 6.13 -6.06
CA ALA A 24 4.56 5.03 -5.92
C ALA A 24 4.97 3.85 -6.85
N PRO A 25 4.93 2.59 -6.38
CA PRO A 25 5.20 1.42 -7.21
C PRO A 25 4.38 1.46 -8.50
N GLN A 26 5.06 1.28 -9.63
CA GLN A 26 4.46 1.25 -10.96
C GLN A 26 3.86 -0.15 -11.17
N GLY A 27 2.55 -0.25 -11.20
CA GLY A 27 1.85 -1.53 -11.35
C GLY A 27 0.33 -1.36 -11.32
N LYS A 28 -0.41 -2.33 -11.88
CA LYS A 28 -1.87 -2.35 -11.74
C LYS A 28 -2.22 -2.62 -10.28
N ASN A 29 -3.20 -1.89 -9.76
CA ASN A 29 -3.73 -2.17 -8.43
C ASN A 29 -4.24 -3.62 -8.38
N ILE A 30 -3.79 -4.41 -7.41
CA ILE A 30 -4.12 -5.84 -7.29
C ILE A 30 -5.57 -6.07 -6.85
N TYR A 31 -6.21 -5.07 -6.22
CA TYR A 31 -7.59 -5.14 -5.75
C TYR A 31 -8.60 -4.69 -6.81
N TYR A 32 -8.21 -3.74 -7.65
CA TYR A 32 -9.08 -3.14 -8.65
C TYR A 32 -8.39 -3.04 -10.00
N LYS A 33 -8.93 -3.75 -10.98
CA LYS A 33 -8.52 -3.59 -12.37
C LYS A 33 -9.21 -2.36 -12.96
N SER A 34 -8.61 -1.19 -12.74
CA SER A 34 -9.02 0.04 -13.45
C SER A 34 -8.36 0.07 -14.81
N ASP A 35 -9.17 0.25 -15.86
CA ASP A 35 -8.68 0.54 -17.21
C ASP A 35 -8.51 2.05 -17.44
N LEU A 36 -8.84 2.89 -16.44
CA LEU A 36 -8.61 4.33 -16.51
C LEU A 36 -7.12 4.62 -16.43
N THR A 37 -6.62 5.41 -17.37
CA THR A 37 -5.28 5.98 -17.27
C THR A 37 -5.22 6.88 -16.06
N GLN A 38 -4.24 6.65 -15.20
CA GLN A 38 -3.98 7.46 -14.02
C GLN A 38 -2.52 7.85 -14.02
N ASP A 39 -2.26 9.12 -13.76
CA ASP A 39 -0.94 9.61 -13.38
C ASP A 39 -0.93 9.92 -11.88
N ILE A 40 0.16 9.58 -11.20
CA ILE A 40 0.28 9.73 -9.75
C ILE A 40 1.59 10.44 -9.43
N ALA A 41 1.48 11.70 -9.03
CA ALA A 41 2.59 12.42 -8.45
C ALA A 41 2.71 12.07 -6.96
N THR A 42 3.93 11.77 -6.51
CA THR A 42 4.23 11.36 -5.13
C THR A 42 5.03 12.44 -4.44
N SER A 43 4.54 12.92 -3.30
CA SER A 43 5.27 13.85 -2.43
C SER A 43 5.52 13.21 -1.08
N VAL A 44 6.74 13.33 -0.55
CA VAL A 44 7.13 12.78 0.76
C VAL A 44 7.51 13.92 1.70
N LEU A 45 6.77 14.04 2.82
CA LEU A 45 7.09 14.99 3.88
C LEU A 45 7.96 14.33 4.94
N TRP A 46 9.12 14.92 5.17
CA TRP A 46 10.05 14.55 6.25
C TRP A 46 9.99 15.61 7.34
N VAL A 47 9.88 15.18 8.60
CA VAL A 47 9.93 16.05 9.78
C VAL A 47 11.07 15.55 10.66
N ASN A 48 12.09 16.39 10.89
CA ASN A 48 13.28 16.04 11.67
C ASN A 48 13.93 14.73 11.22
N ASN A 49 14.12 14.56 9.91
CA ASN A 49 14.67 13.35 9.29
C ASN A 49 13.86 12.06 9.52
N LYS A 50 12.56 12.18 9.85
CA LYS A 50 11.63 11.06 9.95
C LYS A 50 10.51 11.21 8.90
N PRO A 51 10.19 10.16 8.13
CA PRO A 51 9.11 10.23 7.16
C PRO A 51 7.78 10.33 7.91
N HIS A 52 7.01 11.37 7.63
CA HIS A 52 5.79 11.69 8.39
C HIS A 52 4.53 11.47 7.57
N MET A 53 4.57 11.79 6.27
CA MET A 53 3.41 11.70 5.40
C MET A 53 3.83 11.47 3.95
N ILE A 54 3.08 10.64 3.24
CA ILE A 54 3.12 10.52 1.80
C ILE A 54 1.82 11.10 1.24
N THR A 55 1.94 12.01 0.29
CA THR A 55 0.81 12.57 -0.45
C THR A 55 0.84 12.06 -1.87
N LEU A 56 -0.28 11.52 -2.33
CA LEU A 56 -0.47 11.06 -3.70
C LEU A 56 -1.50 11.97 -4.39
N ASP A 57 -1.05 12.63 -5.45
CA ASP A 57 -1.88 13.45 -6.32
C ASP A 57 -2.28 12.61 -7.53
N TYR A 58 -3.56 12.23 -7.57
CA TYR A 58 -4.12 11.42 -8.64
C TYR A 58 -4.66 12.33 -9.75
N THR A 59 -4.24 12.06 -10.97
CA THR A 59 -4.85 12.62 -12.18
C THR A 59 -5.46 11.47 -12.98
N ILE A 60 -6.79 11.39 -13.01
CA ILE A 60 -7.54 10.35 -13.70
C ILE A 60 -8.13 10.90 -14.99
N TYR A 61 -7.90 10.20 -16.10
CA TYR A 61 -8.51 10.51 -17.39
C TYR A 61 -9.80 9.70 -17.54
N VAL A 62 -10.95 10.39 -17.51
CA VAL A 62 -12.28 9.80 -17.64
C VAL A 62 -12.70 9.82 -19.11
N PRO A 63 -12.92 8.65 -19.75
CA PRO A 63 -13.39 8.58 -21.13
C PRO A 63 -14.75 9.26 -21.28
N LYS A 64 -14.90 10.09 -22.30
CA LYS A 64 -16.20 10.63 -22.70
C LYS A 64 -16.87 9.71 -23.73
N ALA A 65 -18.20 9.70 -23.74
CA ALA A 65 -18.98 8.84 -24.63
C ALA A 65 -18.84 9.17 -26.13
N SER A 66 -18.34 10.36 -26.49
CA SER A 66 -18.11 10.77 -27.87
C SER A 66 -16.64 10.67 -28.27
N LEU A 67 -16.38 9.93 -29.35
CA LEU A 67 -15.05 9.65 -29.94
C LEU A 67 -14.24 10.91 -30.34
N HIS A 68 -14.88 12.08 -30.41
CA HIS A 68 -14.26 13.33 -30.83
C HIS A 68 -13.95 14.31 -29.68
N SER A 69 -14.18 13.92 -28.43
CA SER A 69 -13.90 14.78 -27.28
C SER A 69 -12.69 14.30 -26.49
N LEU A 70 -11.83 15.25 -26.09
CA LEU A 70 -10.72 14.95 -25.19
C LEU A 70 -11.28 14.39 -23.86
N PRO A 71 -10.60 13.39 -23.26
CA PRO A 71 -11.02 12.82 -21.98
C PRO A 71 -11.10 13.91 -20.91
N GLU A 72 -12.07 13.77 -20.02
CA GLU A 72 -12.17 14.66 -18.86
C GLU A 72 -11.10 14.32 -17.85
N VAL A 73 -10.50 15.33 -17.22
CA VAL A 73 -9.44 15.12 -16.22
C VAL A 73 -10.01 15.39 -14.84
N SER A 74 -10.08 14.36 -14.00
CA SER A 74 -10.41 14.47 -12.58
C SER A 74 -9.14 14.42 -11.75
N LYS A 75 -8.98 15.37 -10.83
CA LYS A 75 -7.82 15.44 -9.93
C LYS A 75 -8.26 15.42 -8.48
N PHE A 76 -7.59 14.60 -7.67
CA PHE A 76 -7.79 14.59 -6.23
C PHE A 76 -6.51 14.16 -5.51
N ARG A 77 -6.44 14.47 -4.21
CA ARG A 77 -5.28 14.24 -3.37
C ARG A 77 -5.66 13.39 -2.17
N LEU A 78 -4.83 12.39 -1.87
CA LEU A 78 -4.93 11.59 -0.65
C LEU A 78 -3.59 11.61 0.09
N SER A 79 -3.65 11.56 1.42
CA SER A 79 -2.47 11.57 2.29
C SER A 79 -2.46 10.33 3.17
N TYR A 80 -1.27 9.77 3.39
CA TYR A 80 -1.07 8.50 4.08
C TYR A 80 0.10 8.58 5.03
N TYR A 81 0.04 7.81 6.13
CA TYR A 81 1.18 7.58 6.99
C TYR A 81 2.09 6.48 6.39
N PRO A 82 3.41 6.70 6.28
CA PRO A 82 4.31 5.79 5.58
C PRO A 82 4.75 4.61 6.47
N HIS A 83 3.86 3.66 6.71
CA HIS A 83 4.15 2.44 7.48
C HIS A 83 5.22 1.57 6.79
N ARG A 84 6.45 1.56 7.33
CA ARG A 84 7.49 0.60 6.93
C ARG A 84 7.11 -0.81 7.37
N LEU A 85 7.47 -1.82 6.57
CA LEU A 85 7.08 -3.22 6.80
C LEU A 85 7.44 -3.71 8.20
N GLU A 86 8.68 -3.53 8.63
CA GLU A 86 9.14 -4.04 9.94
C GLU A 86 8.50 -3.28 11.11
N SER A 87 8.31 -1.96 10.98
CA SER A 87 7.59 -1.17 11.99
C SER A 87 6.12 -1.58 12.08
N PHE A 88 5.46 -1.90 10.97
CA PHE A 88 4.08 -2.35 10.97
C PHE A 88 3.95 -3.77 11.54
N LYS A 89 4.89 -4.68 11.25
CA LYS A 89 4.98 -5.99 11.93
C LYS A 89 5.07 -5.85 13.44
N GLN A 90 5.91 -4.95 13.93
CA GLN A 90 6.03 -4.69 15.36
C GLN A 90 4.71 -4.18 15.95
N LEU A 91 4.06 -3.21 15.28
CA LEU A 91 2.76 -2.69 15.70
C LEU A 91 1.70 -3.81 15.80
N MET A 92 1.69 -4.73 14.84
CA MET A 92 0.79 -5.90 14.87
C MET A 92 1.13 -6.83 16.04
N SER A 93 2.41 -7.08 16.32
CA SER A 93 2.82 -7.86 17.49
C SER A 93 2.35 -7.24 18.80
N GLU A 94 2.56 -5.93 18.96
CA GLU A 94 2.16 -5.19 20.15
C GLU A 94 0.65 -5.15 20.33
N ALA A 95 -0.11 -4.91 19.26
CA ALA A 95 -1.58 -4.85 19.29
C ALA A 95 -2.23 -6.18 19.72
N PHE A 96 -1.56 -7.31 19.51
CA PHE A 96 -2.00 -8.64 19.94
C PHE A 96 -1.22 -9.16 21.16
N HIS A 97 -0.41 -8.33 21.81
CA HIS A 97 0.43 -8.71 22.95
C HIS A 97 1.31 -9.95 22.67
N GLY A 98 1.83 -10.06 21.45
CA GLY A 98 2.61 -11.21 20.97
C GLY A 98 1.79 -12.49 20.75
N LYS A 99 0.48 -12.50 20.97
CA LYS A 99 -0.41 -13.66 20.81
C LYS A 99 -0.97 -13.75 19.40
N LEU A 100 -0.07 -13.75 18.41
CA LEU A 100 -0.42 -13.93 17.01
C LEU A 100 0.55 -14.86 16.29
N GLU A 101 0.02 -15.64 15.36
CA GLU A 101 0.78 -16.18 14.23
C GLU A 101 0.71 -15.16 13.10
N HIS A 102 1.86 -14.71 12.59
CA HIS A 102 1.93 -13.62 11.60
C HIS A 102 2.65 -14.06 10.34
N GLN A 103 1.95 -13.96 9.20
CA GLN A 103 2.53 -14.16 7.87
C GLN A 103 2.31 -12.90 7.02
N VAL A 104 3.29 -12.59 6.17
CA VAL A 104 3.23 -11.46 5.25
C VAL A 104 3.37 -11.95 3.81
N TYR A 105 2.51 -11.42 2.94
CA TYR A 105 2.52 -11.69 1.51
C TYR A 105 2.76 -10.39 0.75
N GLY A 106 3.42 -10.50 -0.41
CA GLY A 106 3.61 -9.39 -1.35
C GLY A 106 2.70 -9.62 -2.54
N ASP A 107 1.74 -8.74 -2.78
CA ASP A 107 0.78 -8.86 -3.88
C ASP A 107 0.12 -10.27 -3.97
N PHE A 108 -0.31 -10.79 -2.82
CA PHE A 108 -0.89 -12.14 -2.62
C PHE A 108 0.04 -13.32 -2.93
N LYS A 109 1.33 -13.09 -3.10
CA LYS A 109 2.35 -14.13 -3.27
C LYS A 109 3.23 -14.21 -2.03
N SER A 110 3.82 -15.39 -1.80
CA SER A 110 4.82 -15.55 -0.74
C SER A 110 5.91 -14.49 -0.90
N TYR A 111 6.25 -13.83 0.20
CA TYR A 111 7.25 -12.77 0.22
C TYR A 111 8.43 -13.19 1.08
N SER A 112 9.64 -13.05 0.53
CA SER A 112 10.89 -13.14 1.28
C SER A 112 11.71 -11.86 1.11
N PRO A 113 12.33 -11.36 2.20
CA PRO A 113 13.27 -10.25 2.10
C PRO A 113 14.40 -10.57 1.12
N GLY A 114 14.74 -9.60 0.25
CA GLY A 114 15.81 -9.76 -0.73
C GLY A 114 15.47 -10.63 -1.95
N GLN A 115 14.20 -10.99 -2.17
CA GLN A 115 13.79 -11.69 -3.38
C GLN A 115 14.16 -10.91 -4.66
N THR A 116 14.52 -11.62 -5.72
CA THR A 116 14.92 -11.05 -7.02
C THR A 116 13.74 -10.59 -7.88
N ALA A 117 12.52 -10.96 -7.49
CA ALA A 117 11.29 -10.51 -8.15
C ALA A 117 11.08 -9.00 -7.93
N ALA A 118 10.25 -8.40 -8.79
CA ALA A 118 9.85 -7.00 -8.64
C ALA A 118 9.29 -6.74 -7.22
N PRO A 119 9.60 -5.57 -6.62
CA PRO A 119 9.07 -5.22 -5.31
C PRO A 119 7.54 -5.21 -5.34
N PRO A 120 6.85 -5.78 -4.34
CA PRO A 120 5.41 -5.81 -4.33
C PRO A 120 4.84 -4.40 -4.17
N CYS A 121 3.65 -4.16 -4.71
CA CYS A 121 2.92 -2.90 -4.52
C CYS A 121 2.31 -2.82 -3.12
N TYR A 122 1.86 -3.96 -2.58
CA TYR A 122 1.21 -4.09 -1.28
C TYR A 122 1.85 -5.20 -0.45
N PHE A 123 1.93 -4.95 0.86
CA PHE A 123 2.14 -6.00 1.86
C PHE A 123 0.81 -6.35 2.50
N ILE A 124 0.48 -7.64 2.49
CA ILE A 124 -0.74 -8.18 3.10
C ILE A 124 -0.32 -8.96 4.34
N HIS A 125 -0.79 -8.51 5.51
CA HIS A 125 -0.55 -9.14 6.80
C HIS A 125 -1.71 -10.08 7.10
N VAL A 126 -1.42 -11.36 7.25
CA VAL A 126 -2.38 -12.37 7.71
C VAL A 126 -1.98 -12.75 9.13
N CYS A 127 -2.80 -12.33 10.09
CA CYS A 127 -2.55 -12.49 11.51
C CYS A 127 -3.62 -13.39 12.12
N ARG A 128 -3.26 -14.58 12.58
CA ARG A 128 -4.15 -15.44 13.35
C ARG A 128 -3.94 -15.20 14.84
N LYS A 129 -5.00 -14.78 15.55
CA LYS A 129 -4.96 -14.59 17.00
C LYS A 129 -4.89 -15.95 17.70
N THR A 130 -3.88 -16.18 18.53
CA THR A 130 -3.67 -17.48 19.18
C THR A 130 -4.40 -17.62 20.52
N ALA A 131 -4.67 -16.51 21.20
CA ALA A 131 -5.44 -16.46 22.45
C ALA A 131 -6.16 -15.12 22.61
#